data_AF-A0A4U0QVC7-F1
#
_entry.id   AF-A0A4U0QVC7-F1
#
_cell.length_a   1.000
_cell.length_b   1.000
_cell.length_c   1.000
_cell.angle_alpha   90.00
_cell.angle_beta   90.00
_cell.angle_gamma   90.00
#
_symmetry.space_group_name_H-M   'P 1'
#
loop_
_entity.id
_entity.type
_entity.pdbx_description
1 polymer ?
#
loop_
_entity_poly.entity_id
_entity_poly.type
_entity_poly.pdbx_seq_one_letter_code
_entity_poly.pdbx_strand_id
1 'polypeptide(L)' 'MDRSPTTYRGASLMLTDMPGGVWTWTHDATDGHGTARSLSRAHTDIDAHLARHAAHSQKVTPCPA' A
#
# COMPACT_ATOMS: atom_id res chain seq x y z
N MET A 1 -12.28 16.05 12.79
CA MET A 1 -11.13 15.13 12.67
C MET A 1 -10.66 15.23 11.24
N ASP A 2 -9.40 15.60 11.04
CA ASP A 2 -8.81 15.86 9.73
C ASP A 2 -8.90 14.59 8.86
N ARG A 3 -9.80 14.56 7.86
CA ARG A 3 -9.89 13.48 6.84
C ARG A 3 -8.82 13.69 5.76
N SER A 4 -7.65 14.18 6.14
CA SER A 4 -6.59 14.45 5.17
C SER A 4 -6.00 13.10 4.73
N PRO A 5 -6.03 12.78 3.42
CA PRO A 5 -5.39 11.57 2.93
C PRO A 5 -3.91 11.63 3.32
N THR A 6 -3.45 10.57 3.98
CA THR A 6 -2.08 10.48 4.49
C THR A 6 -1.25 9.69 3.48
N THR A 7 -0.06 10.18 3.15
CA THR A 7 0.84 9.45 2.25
C THR A 7 1.84 8.62 3.04
N TYR A 8 1.98 7.34 2.70
CA TYR A 8 2.97 6.43 3.28
C TYR A 8 3.69 5.66 2.18
N ARG A 9 5.02 5.80 2.07
CA ARG A 9 5.85 5.10 1.06
C ARG A 9 5.36 5.29 -0.39
N GLY A 10 4.72 6.42 -0.71
CA GLY A 10 4.12 6.69 -2.01
C GLY A 10 2.69 6.14 -2.18
N ALA A 11 2.16 5.41 -1.19
CA ALA A 11 0.77 5.00 -1.16
C ALA A 11 -0.08 6.10 -0.51
N SER A 12 -1.27 6.35 -1.06
CA SER A 12 -2.28 7.23 -0.51
C SER A 12 -3.19 6.43 0.43
N LEU A 13 -3.32 6.85 1.68
CA LEU A 13 -4.22 6.27 2.68
C LEU A 13 -5.37 7.21 2.97
N MET A 14 -6.59 6.68 3.00
CA MET A 14 -7.80 7.42 3.29
C MET A 14 -8.66 6.65 4.29
N LEU A 15 -9.23 7.35 5.27
CA LEU A 15 -10.21 6.76 6.18
C LEU A 15 -11.61 6.87 5.55
N THR A 16 -12.26 5.72 5.39
CA THR A 16 -13.59 5.66 4.79
C THR A 16 -14.65 6.01 5.82
N ASP A 17 -15.63 6.83 5.44
CA ASP A 17 -16.72 7.30 6.31
C ASP A 17 -17.86 6.29 6.49
N MET A 18 -17.53 5.00 6.53
CA MET A 18 -18.51 3.95 6.81
C MET A 18 -18.54 3.64 8.31
N PRO A 19 -19.69 3.22 8.87
CA PRO A 19 -19.74 2.72 10.24
C PRO A 19 -18.77 1.55 10.39
N GLY A 20 -17.74 1.72 11.23
CA GLY A 20 -16.60 0.79 11.36
C GLY A 20 -15.28 1.27 10.75
N GLY A 21 -15.25 2.45 10.12
CA GLY A 21 -14.05 3.23 9.77
C GLY A 21 -12.85 2.41 9.30
N VAL A 22 -12.89 1.94 8.05
CA VAL A 22 -11.75 1.23 7.44
C VAL A 22 -10.83 2.19 6.70
N TRP A 23 -9.53 1.95 6.82
CA TRP A 23 -8.49 2.61 6.05
C TRP A 23 -8.36 1.94 4.69
N THR A 24 -8.59 2.68 3.62
CA THR A 24 -8.27 2.28 2.25
C THR A 24 -6.88 2.80 1.92
N TRP A 25 -6.09 2.02 1.17
CA TRP A 25 -4.82 2.46 0.64
C TRP A 25 -4.66 2.09 -0.83
N THR A 26 -3.99 2.97 -1.59
CA THR A 26 -3.72 2.79 -3.01
C THR A 26 -2.29 3.24 -3.31
N HIS A 27 -1.57 2.51 -4.15
CA HIS A 27 -0.18 2.75 -4.55
C HIS A 27 -0.08 2.69 -6.08
N ASP A 28 -0.25 3.84 -6.74
CA ASP A 28 -0.31 3.96 -8.20
C ASP A 28 0.93 3.40 -8.90
N ALA A 29 2.13 3.57 -8.32
CA ALA A 29 3.38 3.17 -8.96
C ALA A 29 3.53 1.65 -9.13
N THR A 30 2.78 0.84 -8.37
CA THR A 30 2.77 -0.63 -8.52
C THR A 30 1.36 -1.19 -8.69
N ASP A 31 0.39 -0.31 -8.99
CA ASP A 31 -1.04 -0.64 -9.07
C ASP A 31 -1.57 -1.41 -7.82
N GLY A 32 -0.97 -1.14 -6.66
CA GLY A 32 -1.31 -1.81 -5.40
C GLY A 32 -2.50 -1.14 -4.74
N HIS A 33 -3.41 -1.92 -4.16
CA HIS A 33 -4.51 -1.37 -3.37
C HIS A 33 -4.95 -2.34 -2.27
N GLY A 34 -5.55 -1.81 -1.20
CA GLY A 34 -6.04 -2.62 -0.09
C GLY A 34 -6.92 -1.88 0.90
N THR A 35 -7.49 -2.64 1.83
CA THR A 35 -8.29 -2.11 2.95
C THR A 35 -7.82 -2.72 4.26
N ALA A 36 -7.79 -1.91 5.31
CA ALA A 36 -7.33 -2.29 6.63
C ALA A 36 -8.20 -1.67 7.72
N ARG A 37 -8.34 -2.35 8.86
CA ARG A 37 -9.13 -1.86 10.00
C ARG A 37 -8.41 -0.82 10.84
N SER A 38 -7.12 -0.58 10.58
CA SER A 38 -6.29 0.35 11.35
C SER A 38 -5.12 0.82 10.51
N LEU A 39 -4.64 2.03 10.78
CA LEU A 39 -3.52 2.64 10.07
C LEU A 39 -2.23 1.80 10.16
N SER A 40 -1.93 1.24 11.34
CA SER A 40 -0.79 0.31 11.52
C SER A 40 -0.89 -0.92 10.62
N ARG A 41 -2.10 -1.50 10.50
CA ARG A 41 -2.32 -2.65 9.61
C ARG A 41 -2.19 -2.26 8.14
N ALA A 42 -2.69 -1.08 7.75
CA ALA A 42 -2.50 -0.56 6.41
C ALA A 42 -1.02 -0.41 6.05
N HIS A 43 -0.19 0.11 6.97
CA HIS A 43 1.25 0.21 6.75
C HIS A 43 1.91 -1.16 6.57
N THR A 44 1.57 -2.14 7.43
CA THR A 44 2.10 -3.51 7.29
C THR A 44 1.71 -4.14 5.95
N ASP A 45 0.46 -3.94 5.50
CA ASP A 45 -0.01 -4.47 4.22
C ASP A 45 0.72 -3.79 3.04
N ILE A 46 0.97 -2.48 3.11
CA ILE A 46 1.76 -1.73 2.11
C ILE A 46 3.21 -2.24 2.08
N ASP A 47 3.87 -2.38 3.23
CA ASP A 47 5.24 -2.87 3.30
C ASP A 47 5.35 -4.29 2.73
N ALA A 48 4.40 -5.17 3.05
CA ALA A 48 4.36 -6.52 2.50
C ALA A 48 4.15 -6.52 0.97
N HIS A 49 3.29 -5.64 0.45
CA HIS A 49 3.09 -5.47 -0.99
C HIS A 49 4.38 -5.01 -1.69
N LEU A 50 5.02 -3.97 -1.16
CA LEU A 50 6.26 -3.43 -1.71
C LEU A 50 7.40 -4.46 -1.66
N ALA A 51 7.51 -5.22 -0.57
CA ALA A 51 8.50 -6.30 -0.46
C ALA A 51 8.28 -7.38 -1.52
N ARG A 52 7.03 -7.79 -1.77
CA ARG A 52 6.68 -8.77 -2.82
C ARG A 52 6.97 -8.22 -4.22
N HIS A 53 6.65 -6.95 -4.47
CA HIS A 53 6.93 -6.31 -5.75
C HIS A 53 8.44 -6.16 -6.02
N ALA A 54 9.21 -5.80 -5.00
CA ALA A 54 10.67 -5.72 -5.08
C ALA A 54 11.29 -7.11 -5.38
N ALA A 55 10.82 -8.16 -4.71
CA ALA A 55 11.26 -9.52 -4.97
C ALA A 55 10.85 -10.02 -6.37
N HIS A 56 9.67 -9.61 -6.86
CA HIS A 56 9.22 -9.96 -8.21
C HIS A 56 10.01 -9.21 -9.30
N SER A 57 10.31 -7.93 -9.08
CA SER A 57 11.14 -7.13 -9.99
C SER A 57 12.58 -7.67 -10.10
N GLN A 58 13.14 -8.23 -9.02
CA GLN A 58 14.48 -8.85 -9.07
C GLN A 58 14.55 -10.16 -9.87
N LYS A 59 13.42 -10.84 -10.11
CA LYS A 59 13.42 -12.04 -10.96
C LYS A 59 13.54 -11.74 -12.46
N VAL A 60 13.48 -10.47 -12.86
CA VAL A 60 13.71 -10.03 -14.24
C VAL A 60 15.15 -9.52 -14.38
N THR A 61 16.12 -10.37 -14.01
CA THR A 61 17.51 -10.14 -14.44
C THR A 61 17.71 -10.98 -15.71
N PRO A 62 17.93 -10.37 -16.90
CA PRO A 62 18.30 -11.14 -18.08
C PRO A 62 19.69 -11.76 -17.87
N CYS A 63 19.86 -13.01 -18.33
CA CYS A 63 21.10 -13.77 -18.26
C CYS A 63 22.30 -12.95 -18.76
N PRO A 64 23.48 -13.03 -18.12
CA PRO A 64 24.70 -12.50 -18.71
C PRO A 64 25.04 -13.28 -19.99
N ALA A 65 25.46 -12.52 -21.01
CA ALA A 65 25.83 -12.99 -22.34
C ALA A 65 27.11 -13.85 -22.35
#